data_AF-A0A924PWP1-F1
#
_entry.id   AF-A0A924PWP1-F1
#
_cell.length_a   1.000
_cell.length_b   1.000
_cell.length_c   1.000
_cell.angle_alpha   90.00
_cell.angle_beta   90.00
_cell.angle_gamma   90.00
#
_symmetry.space_group_name_H-M   'P 1'
#
loop_
_entity.id
_entity.type
_entity.pdbx_description
1 polymer ?
#
loop_
_entity_poly.entity_id
_entity_poly.type
_entity_poly.pdbx_seq_one_letter_code
_entity_poly.pdbx_strand_id
1 'polypeptide(L)'
;MIDEEKKTVDPTPHETGHTTPQVDGSPTPRLPHEHDESSDSQTSPPRAVIQQAHKDLQRGLVDTDRGPLMDKLYKKQVQPADGSTPHHDAPEETVPAKPHHD
;
A
#
# COMPACT_ATOMS: atom_id res chain seq x y z
N MET A 1 7.32 -24.80 -14.55
CA MET A 1 5.88 -24.48 -14.47
C MET A 1 5.66 -24.03 -13.06
N ILE A 2 5.62 -22.72 -12.83
CA ILE A 2 5.42 -22.14 -11.50
C ILE A 2 3.95 -21.76 -11.47
N ASP A 3 3.17 -22.59 -10.79
CA ASP A 3 1.75 -22.33 -10.57
C ASP A 3 1.66 -21.11 -9.66
N GLU A 4 1.25 -20.00 -10.28
CA GLU A 4 0.99 -18.72 -9.63
C GLU A 4 -0.25 -18.90 -8.74
N GLU A 5 0.01 -19.33 -7.51
CA GLU A 5 -0.96 -19.54 -6.45
C GLU A 5 -1.83 -18.30 -6.32
N LYS A 6 -3.06 -18.38 -6.83
CA LYS A 6 -4.05 -17.32 -6.70
C LYS A 6 -4.29 -17.11 -5.22
N LYS A 7 -3.70 -16.06 -4.65
CA LYS A 7 -4.05 -15.56 -3.31
C LYS A 7 -5.50 -15.11 -3.35
N THR A 8 -6.42 -16.05 -3.16
CA THR A 8 -7.84 -15.80 -2.94
C THR A 8 -7.94 -15.06 -1.61
N VAL A 9 -8.05 -13.74 -1.69
CA VAL A 9 -8.44 -12.94 -0.53
C VAL A 9 -9.90 -13.33 -0.27
N ASP A 10 -10.11 -14.15 0.75
CA ASP A 10 -11.43 -14.59 1.15
C ASP A 10 -12.25 -13.34 1.50
N PRO A 11 -13.39 -13.06 0.83
CA PRO A 11 -14.19 -11.87 1.09
C PRO A 11 -14.96 -11.96 2.42
N THR A 12 -14.80 -13.06 3.15
CA THR A 12 -15.27 -13.20 4.53
C THR A 12 -14.67 -12.06 5.36
N PRO A 13 -15.49 -11.28 6.09
CA PRO A 13 -14.98 -10.37 7.09
C PRO A 13 -14.01 -11.14 7.98
N HIS A 14 -12.78 -10.65 8.14
CA HIS A 14 -11.83 -11.24 9.07
C HIS A 14 -12.53 -11.41 10.42
N GLU A 15 -12.40 -12.59 11.04
CA GLU A 15 -12.92 -12.79 12.40
C GLU A 15 -12.43 -11.64 13.26
N THR A 16 -13.35 -10.95 13.92
CA THR A 16 -13.04 -9.84 14.81
C THR A 16 -12.09 -10.37 15.87
N GLY A 17 -10.83 -9.94 15.86
CA GLY A 17 -9.84 -10.35 16.84
C GLY A 17 -10.30 -9.99 18.25
N HIS A 18 -9.88 -10.76 19.26
CA HIS A 18 -10.20 -10.53 20.67
C HIS A 18 -9.45 -9.32 21.26
N THR A 19 -9.50 -8.16 20.60
CA THR A 19 -8.91 -6.89 21.07
C THR A 19 -9.96 -5.93 21.65
N THR A 20 -11.20 -6.39 21.83
CA THR A 20 -12.30 -5.57 22.33
C THR A 20 -12.28 -5.48 23.86
N PRO A 21 -12.35 -4.28 24.46
CA PRO A 21 -12.46 -4.13 25.90
C PRO A 21 -13.80 -4.71 26.40
N GLN A 22 -13.74 -5.42 27.52
CA GLN A 22 -14.86 -6.17 28.08
C GLN A 22 -14.92 -5.95 29.59
N VAL A 23 -16.10 -5.60 30.11
CA VAL A 23 -16.36 -5.50 31.56
C VAL A 23 -17.44 -6.54 31.89
N ASP A 24 -17.14 -7.40 32.86
CA ASP A 24 -18.04 -8.48 33.33
C ASP A 24 -18.56 -9.39 32.21
N GLY A 25 -17.75 -9.63 31.18
CA GLY A 25 -18.18 -10.46 30.04
C GLY A 25 -18.92 -9.71 28.93
N SER A 26 -19.21 -8.43 29.14
CA SER A 26 -19.99 -7.60 28.21
C SER A 26 -19.13 -6.56 27.48
N PRO A 27 -19.36 -6.34 26.17
CA PRO A 27 -18.65 -5.32 25.41
C PRO A 27 -19.06 -3.92 25.88
N THR A 28 -18.08 -3.09 26.20
CA THR A 28 -18.31 -1.70 26.61
C THR A 28 -18.06 -0.73 25.45
N PRO A 29 -18.72 0.46 25.44
CA PRO A 29 -18.38 1.51 24.49
C PRO A 29 -16.88 1.84 24.58
N ARG A 30 -16.21 1.85 23.43
CA ARG A 30 -14.75 2.07 23.38
C ARG A 30 -14.44 3.57 23.35
N LEU A 31 -13.26 3.92 23.83
CA LEU A 31 -12.72 5.27 23.65
C LEU A 31 -12.30 5.48 22.17
N PRO A 32 -12.21 6.72 21.69
CA PRO A 32 -11.84 6.98 20.30
C PRO A 32 -10.51 6.31 19.87
N HIS A 33 -9.50 6.33 20.72
CA HIS A 33 -8.21 5.70 20.44
C HIS A 33 -8.26 4.16 20.49
N GLU A 34 -9.16 3.58 21.30
CA GLU A 34 -9.41 2.13 21.31
C GLU A 34 -10.18 1.68 20.07
N HIS A 35 -11.01 2.55 19.50
CA HIS A 35 -11.69 2.32 18.23
C HIS A 35 -10.75 2.37 17.02
N ASP A 36 -9.67 3.16 17.08
CA ASP A 36 -8.70 3.24 16.00
C ASP A 36 -7.70 2.06 16.02
N GLU A 37 -7.43 1.50 17.20
CA GLU A 37 -6.50 0.38 17.39
C GLU A 37 -7.17 -1.01 17.30
N SER A 38 -8.48 -1.08 17.06
CA SER A 38 -9.20 -2.35 17.06
C SER A 38 -9.08 -3.12 15.74
N SER A 39 -9.27 -4.44 15.81
CA SER A 39 -9.16 -5.31 14.63
C SER A 39 -10.29 -5.07 13.60
N ASP A 40 -11.42 -4.56 14.06
CA ASP A 40 -12.60 -4.24 13.26
C ASP A 40 -12.60 -2.81 12.68
N SER A 41 -11.60 -1.97 12.99
CA SER A 41 -11.55 -0.57 12.51
C SER A 41 -11.48 -0.46 10.99
N GLN A 42 -10.98 -1.50 10.32
CA GLN A 42 -10.87 -1.57 8.87
C GLN A 42 -11.92 -2.47 8.21
N THR A 43 -12.88 -2.99 9.00
CA THR A 43 -13.94 -3.86 8.48
C THR A 43 -14.94 -3.03 7.69
N SER A 44 -14.87 -3.13 6.36
CA SER A 44 -15.87 -2.57 5.47
C SER A 44 -16.04 -3.44 4.22
N PRO A 45 -17.25 -3.48 3.62
CA PRO A 45 -17.43 -4.12 2.33
C PRO A 45 -16.52 -3.48 1.26
N PRO A 46 -16.06 -4.25 0.25
CA PRO A 46 -15.28 -3.69 -0.85
C PRO A 46 -16.01 -2.53 -1.52
N ARG A 47 -15.35 -1.37 -1.60
CA ARG A 47 -15.88 -0.16 -2.25
C ARG A 47 -16.15 -0.45 -3.74
N ALA A 48 -17.13 0.25 -4.31
CA ALA A 48 -17.51 0.08 -5.72
C ALA A 48 -16.32 0.21 -6.70
N VAL A 49 -15.41 1.16 -6.43
CA VAL A 49 -14.19 1.37 -7.22
C VAL A 49 -13.24 0.16 -7.20
N ILE A 50 -13.14 -0.55 -6.08
CA ILE A 50 -12.32 -1.76 -5.93
C ILE A 50 -12.93 -2.90 -6.73
N GLN A 51 -14.27 -3.05 -6.67
CA GLN A 51 -14.98 -4.06 -7.46
C GLN A 51 -14.82 -3.82 -8.96
N GLN A 52 -14.81 -2.56 -9.40
CA GLN A 52 -14.59 -2.20 -10.79
C GLN A 52 -13.16 -2.52 -11.23
N ALA A 53 -12.15 -2.13 -10.45
CA ALA A 53 -10.76 -2.45 -10.74
C ALA A 53 -10.54 -3.97 -10.89
N HIS A 54 -11.16 -4.77 -10.03
CA HIS A 54 -11.15 -6.23 -10.16
C HIS A 54 -11.76 -6.72 -11.48
N LYS A 55 -12.92 -6.19 -11.89
CA LYS A 55 -13.54 -6.53 -13.18
C LYS A 55 -12.66 -6.12 -14.37
N ASP A 56 -11.97 -4.99 -14.28
CA ASP A 56 -11.08 -4.51 -15.34
C ASP A 56 -9.88 -5.44 -15.52
N LEU A 57 -9.25 -5.85 -14.41
CA LEU A 57 -8.18 -6.86 -14.43
C LEU A 57 -8.66 -8.21 -14.96
N GLN A 58 -9.86 -8.67 -14.56
CA GLN A 58 -10.45 -9.92 -15.07
C GLN A 58 -10.71 -9.88 -16.57
N ARG A 59 -11.00 -8.69 -17.12
CA ARG A 59 -11.17 -8.47 -18.56
C ARG A 59 -9.85 -8.30 -19.31
N GLY A 60 -8.71 -8.30 -18.60
CA GLY A 60 -7.39 -8.11 -19.17
C GLY A 60 -7.09 -6.64 -19.52
N LEU A 61 -7.81 -5.69 -18.93
CA LEU A 61 -7.53 -4.27 -19.11
C LEU A 61 -6.21 -3.93 -18.41
N VAL A 62 -5.32 -3.28 -19.15
CA VAL A 62 -4.00 -2.85 -18.69
C VAL A 62 -4.06 -1.35 -18.39
N ASP A 63 -3.20 -0.89 -17.48
CA ASP A 63 -3.03 0.54 -17.22
C ASP A 63 -2.77 1.31 -18.52
N THR A 64 -3.43 2.45 -18.64
CA THR A 64 -3.42 3.30 -19.84
C THR A 64 -2.55 4.54 -19.67
N ASP A 65 -1.99 4.71 -18.47
CA ASP A 65 -1.07 5.78 -18.18
C ASP A 65 0.27 5.61 -18.93
N ARG A 66 1.11 6.65 -18.88
CA ARG A 66 2.43 6.62 -19.51
C ARG A 66 3.50 6.05 -18.60
N GLY A 67 3.21 5.78 -17.33
CA GLY A 67 4.17 5.28 -16.34
C GLY A 67 4.91 4.03 -16.83
N PRO A 68 4.21 2.94 -17.24
CA PRO A 68 4.84 1.73 -17.73
C PRO A 68 5.72 1.93 -18.96
N LEU A 69 5.39 2.89 -19.83
CA LEU A 69 6.23 3.24 -20.98
C LEU A 69 7.49 3.97 -20.51
N MET A 70 7.36 4.97 -19.63
CA MET A 70 8.48 5.72 -19.10
C MET A 70 9.43 4.84 -18.29
N ASP A 71 8.92 3.93 -17.47
CA ASP A 71 9.70 2.94 -16.74
C ASP A 71 10.53 2.06 -17.68
N LYS A 72 9.93 1.59 -18.79
CA LYS A 72 10.64 0.80 -19.80
C LYS A 72 11.75 1.60 -20.47
N LEU A 73 11.49 2.87 -20.81
CA LEU A 73 12.48 3.76 -21.42
C LEU A 73 13.64 4.03 -20.46
N TYR A 74 13.32 4.35 -19.20
CA TYR A 74 14.32 4.59 -18.17
C TYR A 74 15.21 3.35 -17.97
N LYS A 75 14.61 2.16 -17.76
CA LYS A 75 15.37 0.90 -17.64
C LYS A 75 16.27 0.62 -18.84
N LYS A 76 15.81 0.92 -20.07
CA LYS A 76 16.61 0.73 -21.29
C LYS A 76 17.78 1.72 -21.38
N GLN A 77 17.59 2.95 -20.93
CA GLN A 77 18.60 4.00 -21.01
C GLN A 77 19.60 3.98 -19.85
N VAL A 78 19.18 3.42 -18.71
CA VAL A 78 19.92 3.44 -17.45
C VAL A 78 20.63 2.12 -17.16
N GLN A 79 20.43 1.06 -17.96
CA GLN A 79 21.31 -0.11 -17.93
C GLN A 79 22.60 0.19 -18.71
N PRO A 80 23.77 0.36 -18.06
CA PRO A 80 25.04 0.32 -18.77
C PRO A 80 25.34 -1.13 -19.18
N ALA A 81 26.11 -1.31 -20.26
CA ALA A 81 26.44 -2.62 -20.83
C ALA A 81 27.29 -3.54 -19.91
N ASP A 82 27.66 -3.08 -18.72
CA ASP A 82 28.61 -3.72 -17.80
C ASP A 82 28.02 -4.03 -16.41
N GLY A 83 26.72 -3.81 -16.17
CA GLY A 83 26.07 -4.16 -14.90
C GLY A 83 26.42 -3.25 -13.72
N SER A 84 27.01 -2.08 -13.95
CA SER A 84 27.20 -1.05 -12.92
C SER A 84 25.86 -0.40 -12.55
N THR A 85 25.50 -0.40 -11.26
CA THR A 85 24.29 0.28 -10.77
C THR A 85 24.39 1.80 -10.99
N PRO A 86 23.35 2.47 -11.48
CA PRO A 86 23.31 3.91 -11.50
C PRO A 86 23.10 4.37 -10.06
N HIS A 87 24.16 4.90 -9.45
CA HIS A 87 24.02 5.68 -8.23
C HIS A 87 23.16 6.90 -8.56
N HIS A 88 21.90 6.89 -8.12
CA HIS A 88 21.17 8.14 -7.89
C HIS A 88 21.84 8.84 -6.71
N ASP A 89 22.92 9.56 -7.01
CA ASP A 89 23.46 10.59 -6.15
C ASP A 89 22.46 11.75 -6.20
N ALA A 90 21.42 11.67 -5.37
CA ALA A 90 20.68 12.87 -5.00
C ALA A 90 21.65 13.67 -4.12
N PRO A 91 22.01 14.93 -4.45
CA PRO A 91 22.64 15.77 -3.44
C PRO A 91 21.64 15.90 -2.30
N GLU A 92 22.00 15.35 -1.15
CA GLU A 92 21.40 15.63 0.14
C GLU A 92 21.33 17.16 0.27
N GLU A 93 20.13 17.73 0.09
CA GLU A 93 19.90 19.15 0.31
C GLU A 93 20.10 19.41 1.80
N THR A 94 21.36 19.70 2.14
CA THR A 94 21.77 20.21 3.44
C THR A 94 21.14 21.59 3.56
N VAL A 95 19.99 21.64 4.23
CA VAL A 95 19.32 22.89 4.60
C VAL A 95 20.33 23.71 5.41
N PRO A 96 20.79 24.89 4.94
CA PRO A 96 21.75 25.66 5.70
C PRO A 96 21.09 26.15 6.99
N ALA A 97 21.78 25.93 8.11
CA ALA A 97 21.40 26.50 9.40
C ALA A 97 21.23 28.02 9.26
N LYS A 98 20.06 28.53 9.65
CA LYS A 98 19.82 29.98 9.73
C LYS A 98 20.88 30.60 10.65
N PRO A 99 21.56 31.68 10.25
CA PRO A 99 22.44 32.40 11.17
C PRO A 99 21.59 33.04 12.27
N HIS A 100 21.87 32.71 13.52
CA HIS A 100 21.48 33.54 14.65
C HIS A 100 22.28 34.85 14.54
N HIS A 101 21.58 35.97 14.36
CA HIS A 101 22.16 37.29 14.53
C HIS A 101 22.21 37.62 16.03
N ASP A 102 23.44 37.85 16.49
CA ASP A 102 23.95 38.53 17.70
C ASP A 102 23.13 38.41 19.02
#